data_AF-A0A2V7KS66-F1
#
_entry.id   AF-A0A2V7KS66-F1
#
_cell.length_a   1.000
_cell.length_b   1.000
_cell.length_c   1.000
_cell.angle_alpha   90.00
_cell.angle_beta   90.00
_cell.angle_gamma   90.00
#
_symmetry.space_group_name_H-M   'P 1'
#
loop_
_entity.id
_entity.type
_entity.pdbx_description
1 polymer ?
#
loop_
_entity_poly.entity_id
_entity_poly.type
_entity_poly.pdbx_seq_one_letter_code
_entity_poly.pdbx_strand_id
1 'polypeptide(L)'
;MARLGGDIMHVTPKQQSRLDSAIASWDWDPATFALTIRTTAGEQKHFEYSERDVSDDHEKGLLEFLRDPLLSGTATPAEITFLKSLRFKDHRPTALYYYRELQNLRDPLHFRA
;
A
#
# COMPACT_ATOMS: atom_id res chain seq x y z
N MET A 1 3.10 -28.57 -1.98
CA MET A 1 1.99 -29.03 -2.85
C MET A 1 0.75 -28.25 -2.44
N ALA A 2 0.53 -27.06 -3.00
CA ALA A 2 -0.60 -26.22 -2.63
C ALA A 2 -1.86 -26.76 -3.31
N ARG A 3 -2.81 -27.27 -2.53
CA ARG A 3 -4.16 -27.57 -3.03
C ARG A 3 -4.93 -26.25 -3.00
N LEU A 4 -5.33 -25.75 -4.16
CA LEU A 4 -6.42 -24.79 -4.28
C LEU A 4 -7.70 -25.49 -3.81
N GLY A 5 -8.00 -25.39 -2.52
CA GLY A 5 -9.32 -25.72 -2.00
C GLY A 5 -10.27 -24.66 -2.51
N GLY A 6 -11.06 -24.99 -3.52
CA GLY A 6 -12.05 -24.06 -4.07
C GLY A 6 -13.20 -23.89 -3.08
N ASP A 7 -13.13 -22.88 -2.23
CA ASP A 7 -14.32 -22.35 -1.56
C ASP A 7 -15.20 -21.71 -2.64
N ILE A 8 -16.15 -22.49 -3.15
CA ILE A 8 -17.18 -21.99 -4.05
C ILE A 8 -18.12 -21.13 -3.18
N MET A 9 -17.96 -19.82 -3.31
CA MET A 9 -18.88 -18.85 -2.72
C MET A 9 -20.29 -19.14 -3.24
N HIS A 10 -21.18 -19.60 -2.36
CA HIS A 10 -22.57 -19.87 -2.71
C HIS A 10 -23.33 -18.54 -2.83
N VAL A 11 -23.73 -18.20 -4.06
CA VAL A 11 -24.62 -17.07 -4.33
C VAL A 11 -26.06 -17.53 -4.19
N THR A 12 -26.82 -16.93 -3.27
CA THR A 12 -28.25 -17.25 -3.13
C THR A 12 -29.05 -16.71 -4.34
N PRO A 13 -30.22 -17.29 -4.67
CA PRO A 13 -31.06 -16.78 -5.77
C PRO A 13 -31.41 -15.29 -5.64
N LYS A 14 -31.60 -14.81 -4.41
CA LYS A 14 -31.85 -13.39 -4.11
C LYS A 14 -30.65 -12.50 -4.41
N GLN A 15 -29.44 -12.97 -4.13
CA GLN A 15 -28.21 -12.24 -4.46
C GLN A 15 -27.97 -12.24 -5.97
N GLN A 16 -28.21 -13.37 -6.64
CA GLN A 16 -28.10 -13.49 -8.10
C GLN A 16 -29.02 -12.51 -8.81
N SER A 17 -30.32 -12.50 -8.47
CA SER A 17 -31.28 -11.56 -9.05
C SER A 17 -30.89 -10.08 -8.85
N ARG A 18 -30.26 -9.73 -7.71
CA ARG A 18 -29.74 -8.38 -7.48
C ARG A 18 -28.54 -8.05 -8.38
N LEU A 19 -27.63 -8.99 -8.57
CA LEU A 19 -26.47 -8.82 -9.43
C LEU A 19 -26.89 -8.67 -10.89
N ASP A 20 -27.81 -9.52 -11.36
CA ASP A 20 -28.35 -9.48 -12.72
C ASP A 20 -29.06 -8.15 -13.03
N SER A 21 -29.70 -7.54 -12.03
CA SER A 21 -30.34 -6.22 -12.17
C SER A 21 -29.35 -5.05 -12.13
N ALA A 22 -28.19 -5.21 -11.48
CA ALA A 22 -27.26 -4.13 -11.20
C ALA A 22 -26.09 -4.07 -12.18
N ILE A 23 -25.71 -5.21 -12.78
CA ILE A 23 -24.54 -5.34 -13.64
C ILE A 23 -24.99 -5.51 -15.09
N ALA A 24 -24.64 -4.55 -15.93
CA ALA A 24 -24.91 -4.62 -17.36
C ALA A 24 -23.90 -5.52 -18.09
N SER A 25 -22.62 -5.45 -17.70
CA SER A 25 -21.57 -6.33 -18.21
C SER A 25 -20.38 -6.35 -17.25
N TRP A 26 -19.55 -7.39 -17.35
CA TRP A 26 -18.26 -7.46 -16.68
C TRP A 26 -17.23 -8.11 -17.59
N ASP A 27 -15.97 -7.81 -17.33
CA ASP A 27 -14.81 -8.32 -18.07
C ASP A 27 -13.68 -8.62 -17.09
N TRP A 28 -13.00 -9.75 -17.27
CA TRP A 28 -11.90 -10.19 -16.41
C TRP A 28 -10.66 -10.47 -17.25
N ASP A 29 -9.57 -9.81 -16.89
CA ASP A 29 -8.24 -10.08 -17.42
C ASP A 29 -7.48 -11.02 -16.45
N PRO A 30 -7.27 -12.29 -16.80
CA PRO A 30 -6.55 -13.23 -15.96
C PRO A 30 -5.05 -12.92 -15.84
N ALA A 31 -4.46 -12.13 -16.73
CA ALA A 31 -3.04 -11.79 -16.68
C ALA A 31 -2.72 -10.76 -15.58
N THR A 32 -3.63 -9.82 -15.36
CA THR A 32 -3.51 -8.74 -14.36
C THR A 32 -4.39 -8.97 -13.13
N PHE A 33 -5.23 -10.01 -13.16
CA PHE A 33 -6.36 -10.18 -12.24
C PHE A 33 -7.28 -8.97 -12.17
N ALA A 34 -7.35 -8.19 -13.26
CA ALA A 34 -8.21 -7.02 -13.31
C ALA A 34 -9.66 -7.41 -13.60
N LEU A 35 -10.60 -6.83 -12.86
CA LEU A 35 -12.03 -6.99 -13.03
C LEU A 35 -12.66 -5.63 -13.33
N THR A 36 -13.31 -5.52 -14.48
CA THR A 36 -14.09 -4.34 -14.86
C THR A 36 -15.56 -4.68 -14.81
N ILE A 37 -16.35 -3.86 -14.10
CA ILE A 37 -17.81 -4.01 -13.96
C ILE A 37 -18.47 -2.75 -14.50
N ARG A 38 -19.43 -2.91 -15.41
CA ARG A 38 -20.31 -1.83 -15.88
C ARG A 38 -21.69 -2.01 -15.27
N THR A 39 -22.17 -1.01 -14.55
CA THR A 39 -23.49 -1.05 -13.92
C THR A 39 -24.58 -0.66 -14.90
N THR A 40 -25.81 -1.08 -14.63
CA THR A 40 -26.99 -0.65 -15.39
C THR A 40 -27.27 0.85 -15.25
N ALA A 41 -26.70 1.51 -14.23
CA ALA A 41 -26.72 2.96 -14.05
C ALA A 41 -25.66 3.72 -14.89
N GLY A 42 -24.84 3.00 -15.66
CA GLY A 42 -23.79 3.59 -16.52
C GLY A 42 -22.46 3.85 -15.82
N GLU A 43 -22.31 3.47 -14.55
CA GLU A 43 -21.03 3.58 -13.85
C GLU A 43 -20.08 2.44 -14.26
N GLN A 44 -18.79 2.73 -14.35
CA GLN A 44 -17.75 1.73 -14.54
C GLN A 44 -16.87 1.65 -13.30
N LYS A 45 -16.71 0.44 -12.75
CA LYS A 45 -15.79 0.14 -11.64
C LYS A 45 -14.69 -0.78 -12.13
N HIS A 46 -13.45 -0.46 -11.78
CA HIS A 46 -12.27 -1.23 -12.14
C HIS A 46 -11.54 -1.64 -10.86
N PHE A 47 -11.22 -2.92 -10.76
CA PHE A 47 -10.49 -3.53 -9.65
C PHE A 47 -9.27 -4.23 -10.23
N GLU A 48 -8.12 -4.13 -9.61
CA GLU A 48 -6.89 -4.79 -10.05
C GLU A 48 -6.12 -5.28 -8.82
N TYR A 49 -5.48 -6.44 -8.94
CA TYR A 49 -4.55 -6.93 -7.94
C TYR A 49 -3.16 -6.38 -8.22
N SER A 50 -2.60 -5.66 -7.25
CA SER A 50 -1.18 -5.30 -7.26
C SER A 50 -0.52 -5.90 -6.02
N GLU A 51 0.43 -6.80 -6.22
CA GLU A 51 1.36 -7.16 -5.16
C GLU A 51 2.33 -5.99 -4.98
N ARG A 52 2.09 -5.19 -3.95
CA ARG A 52 3.05 -4.19 -3.49
C ARG A 52 3.87 -4.86 -2.42
N ASP A 53 5.19 -4.80 -2.54
CA ASP A 53 6.05 -5.03 -1.39
C ASP A 53 5.49 -4.18 -0.23
N VAL A 54 5.29 -4.80 0.94
CA VAL A 54 4.72 -4.24 2.21
C VAL A 54 5.32 -2.88 2.62
N SER A 55 6.38 -2.50 1.91
CA SER A 55 7.12 -1.26 1.91
C SER A 55 6.39 -0.02 1.35
N ASP A 56 5.24 -0.16 0.70
CA ASP A 56 4.51 0.98 0.09
C ASP A 56 3.39 1.55 0.98
N ASP A 57 3.02 0.82 2.04
CA ASP A 57 2.38 1.46 3.19
C ASP A 57 3.49 2.21 3.94
N HIS A 58 3.48 3.54 3.85
CA HIS A 58 4.40 4.37 4.62
C HIS A 58 4.40 3.90 6.08
N GLU A 59 5.57 3.47 6.58
CA GLU A 59 5.73 3.02 7.96
C GLU A 59 5.10 4.04 8.90
N LYS A 60 4.27 3.57 9.84
CA LYS A 60 3.53 4.46 10.76
C LYS A 60 4.47 5.44 11.47
N GLY A 61 5.64 4.97 11.90
CA GLY A 61 6.66 5.82 12.53
C GLY A 61 7.24 6.89 11.61
N LEU A 62 7.32 6.63 10.30
CA LEU A 62 7.76 7.64 9.32
C LEU A 62 6.72 8.75 9.19
N LEU A 63 5.45 8.38 9.13
CA LEU A 63 4.35 9.36 9.08
C LEU A 63 4.29 10.19 10.36
N GLU A 64 4.49 9.57 11.53
CA GLU A 64 4.58 10.27 12.81
C GLU A 64 5.76 11.24 12.85
N PHE A 65 6.95 10.82 12.40
CA PHE A 65 8.13 11.68 12.28
C PHE A 65 7.87 12.88 11.36
N LEU A 66 7.31 12.68 10.17
CA LEU A 66 7.06 13.74 9.19
C LEU A 66 6.00 14.75 9.65
N ARG A 67 5.12 14.36 10.58
CA ARG A 67 4.07 15.23 11.14
C ARG A 67 4.54 16.04 12.35
N ASP A 68 5.67 15.68 12.96
CA ASP A 68 6.21 16.34 14.15
C ASP A 68 7.30 17.36 13.78
N PRO A 69 7.02 18.68 13.83
CA PRO A 69 8.00 19.71 13.50
C PRO A 69 9.22 19.71 14.41
N LEU A 70 9.12 19.18 15.64
CA LEU A 70 10.27 19.07 16.55
C LEU A 70 11.27 18.02 16.06
N LEU A 71 10.81 17.00 15.34
CA LEU A 71 11.65 15.93 14.82
C LEU A 71 12.10 16.20 13.38
N SER A 72 11.18 16.61 12.50
CA SER A 72 11.45 16.73 11.07
C SER A 72 11.63 18.16 10.56
N GLY A 73 11.45 19.19 11.40
CA GLY A 73 11.35 20.58 10.96
C GLY A 73 12.57 21.15 10.24
N THR A 74 13.73 20.50 10.38
CA THR A 74 14.97 20.88 9.68
C THR A 74 15.35 19.91 8.57
N ALA A 75 14.58 18.85 8.32
CA ALA A 75 14.91 17.81 7.34
C ALA A 75 14.77 18.36 5.91
N THR A 76 15.82 18.19 5.11
CA THR A 76 15.84 18.57 3.70
C THR A 76 15.11 17.52 2.84
N PRO A 77 14.66 17.87 1.62
CA PRO A 77 14.00 16.91 0.73
C PRO A 77 14.85 15.67 0.42
N ALA A 78 16.17 15.84 0.27
CA ALA A 78 17.09 14.72 0.00
C ALA A 78 17.18 13.76 1.20
N GLU A 79 17.28 14.29 2.42
CA GLU A 79 17.28 13.49 3.65
C GLU A 79 15.94 12.77 3.84
N ILE A 80 14.80 13.43 3.55
CA ILE A 80 13.48 12.79 3.60
C ILE A 80 13.37 11.65 2.58
N THR A 81 13.89 11.85 1.37
CA THR A 81 13.92 10.80 0.35
C THR A 81 14.76 9.60 0.80
N PHE A 82 15.91 9.84 1.45
CA PHE A 82 16.69 8.77 2.05
C PHE A 82 15.90 8.03 3.14
N LEU A 83 15.27 8.74 4.08
CA LEU A 83 14.48 8.10 5.16
C LEU A 83 13.29 7.28 4.62
N LYS A 84 12.68 7.72 3.51
CA LYS A 84 11.61 7.00 2.81
C LYS A 84 12.09 5.71 2.12
N SER A 85 13.37 5.61 1.76
CA SER A 85 13.91 4.43 1.10
C SER A 85 14.29 3.31 2.06
N LEU A 86 14.33 3.59 3.38
CA LEU A 86 14.59 2.60 4.41
C LEU A 86 13.51 1.51 4.40
N ARG A 87 13.95 0.25 4.39
CA ARG A 87 13.08 -0.93 4.37
C ARG A 87 13.27 -1.75 5.63
N PHE A 88 12.16 -2.15 6.27
CA PHE A 88 12.16 -2.95 7.49
C PHE A 88 11.37 -4.24 7.24
N LYS A 89 11.92 -5.39 7.65
CA LYS A 89 11.28 -6.70 7.47
C LYS A 89 10.58 -7.17 8.75
N ASP A 90 11.31 -7.16 9.87
CA ASP A 90 10.82 -7.73 11.12
C ASP A 90 10.58 -6.69 12.23
N HIS A 91 10.85 -5.42 11.93
CA HIS A 91 10.83 -4.32 12.91
C HIS A 91 9.92 -3.21 12.41
N ARG A 92 9.17 -2.59 13.32
CA ARG A 92 8.34 -1.42 13.03
C ARG A 92 8.99 -0.19 13.67
N PRO A 93 9.72 0.64 12.91
CA PRO A 93 10.41 1.80 13.48
C PRO A 93 9.40 2.83 14.01
N THR A 94 9.78 3.49 15.11
CA THR A 94 9.03 4.62 15.68
C THR A 94 9.52 5.95 15.09
N ALA A 95 8.81 7.06 15.33
CA ALA A 95 9.28 8.38 14.90
C ALA A 95 10.70 8.73 15.40
N LEU A 96 11.05 8.28 16.61
CA LEU A 96 12.39 8.50 17.19
C LEU A 96 13.50 7.77 16.42
N TYR A 97 13.20 6.62 15.81
CA TYR A 97 14.15 5.93 14.95
C TYR A 97 14.55 6.83 13.77
N TYR A 98 13.55 7.40 13.06
CA TYR A 98 13.79 8.28 11.92
C TYR A 98 14.51 9.58 12.31
N TYR A 99 14.20 10.13 13.49
CA TYR A 99 14.93 11.28 14.02
C TYR A 99 16.42 10.97 14.22
N ARG A 100 16.74 9.79 14.76
CA ARG A 100 18.12 9.36 14.98
C ARG A 100 18.84 9.06 13.68
N GLU A 101 18.18 8.44 12.70
CA GLU A 101 18.76 8.23 11.37
C GLU A 101 19.05 9.56 10.65
N LEU A 102 18.18 10.57 10.80
CA LEU A 102 18.45 11.91 10.30
C LEU A 102 19.71 12.51 10.94
N GLN A 103 19.89 12.35 12.26
CA GLN A 103 21.09 12.79 12.95
C GLN A 103 22.34 12.04 12.47
N ASN A 104 22.24 10.72 12.30
CA ASN A 104 23.33 9.90 11.78
C ASN A 104 23.74 10.33 10.35
N LEU A 105 22.77 10.67 9.49
CA LEU A 105 23.03 11.15 8.14
C LEU A 105 23.79 12.49 8.09
N ARG A 106 23.67 13.29 9.16
CA ARG A 106 24.31 14.62 9.29
C ARG A 106 25.66 14.57 9.97
N ASP A 107 25.97 13.50 10.69
CA ASP A 107 27.22 13.40 11.42
C ASP A 107 28.37 13.07 10.44
N PRO A 108 29.33 13.98 10.24
CA PRO A 108 30.45 13.75 9.33
C PRO A 108 31.34 12.59 9.77
N LEU A 109 31.32 12.17 11.04
CA LEU A 109 32.09 11.02 11.52
C LEU A 109 31.58 9.69 10.96
N HIS A 110 30.34 9.64 10.46
CA HIS A 110 29.77 8.44 9.84
C HIS A 110 30.16 8.28 8.37
N PHE A 111 30.78 9.29 7.76
CA PHE A 111 31.18 9.27 6.36
C PHE A 111 32.67 9.53 6.23
N ARG A 112 33.34 8.73 5.40
CA ARG A 112 34.74 9.02 5.05
C ARG A 112 34.74 10.14 4.01
N ALA A 113 35.55 11.17 4.26
CA ALA A 113 35.85 12.23 3.30
C ALA A 113 36.67 11.71 2.13
#